data_AF-A0AA43IHB2-F1
#
_entry.id   AF-A0AA43IHB2-F1
#
_cell.length_a   1.000
_cell.length_b   1.000
_cell.length_c   1.000
_cell.angle_alpha   90.00
_cell.angle_beta   90.00
_cell.angle_gamma   90.00
#
_symmetry.space_group_name_H-M   'P 1'
#
loop_
_entity.id
_entity.type
_entity.pdbx_description
1 polymer ?
#
loop_
_entity_poly.entity_id
_entity_poly.type
_entity_poly.pdbx_seq_one_letter_code
_entity_poly.pdbx_strand_id
1 'polypeptide(L)'
;IFPVGSLVELNSGEVGIVIAQNMVRRLLPRVMVVLDAKGNPLRPQVILDLAQEPKASPGVPYRIKRTLEQGSVPIDPAEFFL
;
A
#
# COMPACT_ATOMS: atom_id res chain seq x y z
N ILE A 1 -1.87 3.88 -13.41
CA ILE A 1 -1.09 4.82 -12.57
C ILE A 1 -1.80 4.89 -11.24
N PHE A 2 -1.09 4.88 -10.12
CA PHE A 2 -1.69 4.93 -8.78
C PHE A 2 -1.57 6.34 -8.19
N PRO A 3 -2.69 7.08 -7.99
CA PRO A 3 -2.68 8.40 -7.36
C PRO A 3 -2.27 8.33 -5.88
N VAL A 4 -1.70 9.42 -5.36
CA VAL A 4 -1.51 9.59 -3.90
C VAL A 4 -2.88 9.56 -3.22
N GLY A 5 -2.94 8.96 -2.03
CA GLY A 5 -4.17 8.77 -1.25
C GLY A 5 -5.02 7.57 -1.70
N SER A 6 -4.64 6.87 -2.77
CA SER A 6 -5.35 5.66 -3.19
C SER A 6 -5.13 4.51 -2.20
N LEU A 7 -6.21 3.84 -1.82
CA LEU A 7 -6.15 2.57 -1.10
C LEU A 7 -5.84 1.43 -2.07
N VAL A 8 -4.92 0.56 -1.66
CA VAL A 8 -4.47 -0.57 -2.48
C VAL A 8 -4.35 -1.83 -1.63
N GLU A 9 -4.75 -2.97 -2.21
CA GLU A 9 -4.45 -4.29 -1.67
C GLU A 9 -3.12 -4.77 -2.28
N LEU A 10 -2.21 -5.21 -1.42
CA LEU A 10 -0.94 -5.81 -1.81
C LEU A 10 -1.10 -7.31 -2.05
N ASN A 11 -0.20 -7.92 -2.81
CA ASN A 11 -0.20 -9.36 -3.05
C ASN A 11 0.02 -10.22 -1.78
N SER A 12 0.45 -9.62 -0.67
CA SER A 12 0.47 -10.23 0.67
C SER A 12 -0.91 -10.35 1.31
N GLY A 13 -1.91 -9.61 0.81
CA GLY A 13 -3.23 -9.42 1.42
C GLY A 13 -3.32 -8.18 2.32
N GLU A 14 -2.20 -7.52 2.60
CA GLU A 14 -2.17 -6.28 3.37
C GLU A 14 -2.80 -5.11 2.59
N VAL A 15 -3.27 -4.11 3.33
CA VAL A 15 -3.82 -2.88 2.74
C VAL A 15 -2.90 -1.71 3.02
N GLY A 16 -2.66 -0.92 1.99
CA GLY A 16 -1.84 0.28 2.09
C GLY A 16 -2.44 1.48 1.38
N ILE A 17 -1.87 2.63 1.68
CA ILE A 17 -2.17 3.93 1.09
C ILE A 17 -0.97 4.34 0.23
N VAL A 18 -1.23 4.74 -1.01
CA VAL A 18 -0.18 5.29 -1.87
C VAL A 18 0.22 6.68 -1.36
N ILE A 19 1.46 6.84 -0.93
CA ILE A 19 1.97 8.09 -0.34
C ILE A 19 2.87 8.89 -1.28
N ALA A 20 3.48 8.23 -2.28
CA ALA A 20 4.26 8.91 -3.30
C ALA A 20 4.22 8.14 -4.61
N GLN A 21 4.05 8.87 -5.71
CA GLN A 21 4.14 8.30 -7.05
C GLN A 21 5.59 8.12 -7.47
N ASN A 22 5.86 7.07 -8.24
CA ASN A 22 7.11 6.92 -8.93
C ASN A 22 6.93 7.33 -10.40
N MET A 23 7.42 8.53 -10.76
CA MET A 23 7.21 9.12 -12.08
C MET A 23 7.89 8.32 -13.21
N VAL A 24 8.97 7.60 -12.90
CA VAL A 24 9.71 6.75 -13.84
C VAL A 24 9.08 5.35 -13.91
N ARG A 25 8.78 4.74 -12.75
CA ARG A 25 8.21 3.39 -12.63
C ARG A 25 6.79 3.46 -12.05
N ARG A 26 5.83 3.89 -12.86
CA ARG A 26 4.44 4.22 -12.43
C ARG A 26 3.66 3.09 -11.73
N LEU A 27 4.15 1.85 -11.78
CA LEU A 27 3.57 0.68 -11.09
C LEU A 27 4.23 0.35 -9.75
N LEU A 28 5.30 1.07 -9.38
CA LEU A 28 6.08 0.88 -8.16
C LEU A 28 6.11 2.17 -7.32
N PRO A 29 4.94 2.66 -6.86
CA PRO A 29 4.88 3.80 -5.94
C PRO A 29 5.44 3.44 -4.55
N ARG A 30 5.57 4.45 -3.68
CA ARG A 30 5.68 4.21 -2.23
C ARG A 30 4.30 4.02 -1.63
N VAL A 31 4.17 2.99 -0.81
CA VAL A 31 2.93 2.59 -0.15
C VAL A 31 3.18 2.53 1.35
N MET A 32 2.30 3.13 2.13
CA MET A 32 2.27 2.97 3.58
C MET A 32 1.22 1.90 3.94
N VAL A 33 1.67 0.81 4.54
CA VAL A 33 0.82 -0.30 4.98
C VAL A 33 0.14 0.08 6.29
N VAL A 34 -1.19 -0.05 6.30
CA VAL A 34 -2.07 0.38 7.40
C VAL A 34 -2.91 -0.75 7.97
N LEU A 35 -3.16 -1.82 7.19
CA LEU A 35 -3.77 -3.05 7.69
C LEU A 35 -2.90 -4.25 7.34
N ASP A 36 -2.83 -5.21 8.27
CA ASP A 36 -2.26 -6.53 8.00
C ASP A 36 -3.16 -7.35 7.04
N ALA A 37 -2.69 -8.53 6.62
CA ALA A 37 -3.45 -9.41 5.73
C ALA A 37 -4.75 -9.98 6.34
N LYS A 38 -4.97 -9.80 7.65
CA LYS A 38 -6.20 -10.18 8.36
C LYS A 38 -7.16 -8.99 8.52
N GLY A 39 -6.78 -7.80 8.04
CA GLY A 39 -7.57 -6.57 8.18
C GLY A 39 -7.40 -5.87 9.53
N ASN A 40 -6.43 -6.27 10.36
CA ASN A 40 -6.16 -5.58 11.62
C ASN A 40 -5.30 -4.33 11.36
N PRO A 41 -5.53 -3.22 12.07
CA PRO A 41 -4.67 -2.04 11.99
C PRO A 41 -3.22 -2.37 12.32
N LEU A 42 -2.31 -2.01 11.42
CA LEU A 42 -0.88 -2.16 11.60
C LEU A 42 -0.30 -0.93 12.30
N ARG A 43 0.28 -1.13 13.48
CA ARG A 43 0.95 -0.07 14.27
C ARG A 43 2.29 -0.58 14.82
N PRO A 44 3.42 0.10 14.56
CA PRO A 44 3.55 1.27 13.68
C PRO A 44 3.27 0.92 12.21
N GLN A 45 2.88 1.92 11.42
CA GLN A 45 2.70 1.75 9.98
C GLN A 45 4.06 1.45 9.32
N VAL A 46 4.04 0.67 8.23
CA VAL A 46 5.25 0.30 7.49
C VAL A 46 5.25 0.99 6.13
N ILE A 47 6.33 1.69 5.80
CA ILE A 47 6.49 2.32 4.47
C ILE A 47 7.29 1.38 3.57
N LEU A 48 6.69 1.02 2.43
CA LEU A 48 7.29 0.20 1.39
C LEU A 48 7.56 1.06 0.16
N ASP A 49 8.83 1.16 -0.25
CA ASP A 49 9.18 1.62 -1.59
C ASP A 49 9.19 0.42 -2.53
N LEU A 50 8.11 0.26 -3.32
CA LEU A 50 7.97 -0.90 -4.22
C LEU A 50 9.06 -0.93 -5.29
N ALA A 51 9.75 0.19 -5.56
CA ALA A 51 10.86 0.23 -6.51
C ALA A 51 12.14 -0.43 -5.96
N GLN A 52 12.25 -0.60 -4.65
CA GLN A 52 13.32 -1.35 -3.99
C GLN A 52 13.04 -2.87 -3.94
N GLU A 53 11.92 -3.30 -4.51
CA GLU A 53 11.47 -4.70 -4.53
C GLU A 53 11.54 -5.41 -3.16
N PRO A 54 10.98 -4.80 -2.09
CA PRO A 54 10.87 -5.47 -0.80
C PRO A 54 10.08 -6.78 -0.96
N LYS A 55 10.43 -7.79 -0.18
CA LYS A 55 9.84 -9.13 -0.29
C LYS A 55 8.63 -9.29 0.63
N ALA A 56 7.50 -9.69 0.07
CA ALA A 56 6.30 -10.09 0.80
C ALA A 56 6.44 -11.49 1.40
N SER A 57 7.18 -12.36 0.71
CA SER A 57 7.56 -13.70 1.17
C SER A 57 8.87 -14.11 0.49
N PRO A 58 9.51 -15.24 0.87
CA PRO A 58 10.77 -15.66 0.27
C PRO A 58 10.70 -15.73 -1.26
N GLY A 59 11.42 -14.81 -1.92
CA GLY A 59 11.49 -14.72 -3.39
C GLY A 59 10.34 -13.97 -4.06
N VAL A 60 9.32 -13.53 -3.33
CA VAL A 60 8.15 -12.82 -3.91
C VAL A 60 8.20 -11.35 -3.53
N PRO A 61 8.42 -10.43 -4.49
CA PRO A 61 8.38 -9.00 -4.22
C PRO A 61 6.94 -8.51 -3.97
N TYR A 62 6.81 -7.43 -3.23
CA TYR A 62 5.55 -6.71 -3.09
C TYR A 62 5.08 -6.16 -4.43
N ARG A 63 3.78 -6.32 -4.70
CA ARG A 63 3.08 -5.75 -5.85
C ARG A 63 1.69 -5.28 -5.43
N ILE A 64 1.20 -4.22 -6.07
CA ILE A 64 -0.19 -3.82 -5.95
C ILE A 64 -1.03 -4.84 -6.72
N LYS A 65 -1.94 -5.52 -6.01
CA LYS A 65 -2.87 -6.50 -6.58
C LYS A 65 -4.08 -5.80 -7.18
N ARG A 66 -4.66 -4.83 -6.46
CA ARG A 66 -5.76 -3.98 -6.94
C ARG A 66 -5.89 -2.70 -6.12
N THR A 67 -6.58 -1.72 -6.69
CA THR A 67 -7.08 -0.54 -5.95
C THR A 67 -8.36 -0.92 -5.22
N LEU A 68 -8.56 -0.34 -4.04
CA LEU A 68 -9.75 -0.49 -3.22
C LEU A 68 -10.60 0.78 -3.31
N GLU A 69 -11.92 0.62 -3.30
CA GLU A 69 -12.85 1.75 -3.26
C GLU A 69 -12.85 2.40 -1.87
N GLN A 70 -13.11 3.70 -1.81
CA GLN A 70 -13.27 4.38 -0.53
C GLN A 70 -14.42 3.76 0.25
N GLY A 71 -14.22 3.54 1.56
CA GLY A 71 -15.20 2.88 2.43
C GLY A 71 -15.24 1.35 2.31
N SER A 72 -14.46 0.71 1.43
CA SER A 72 -14.38 -0.76 1.37
C SER A 72 -13.62 -1.35 2.57
N VAL A 73 -12.89 -0.52 3.30
CA VAL A 73 -12.18 -0.84 4.54
C VAL A 73 -12.43 0.28 5.55
N PRO A 74 -12.41 -0.01 6.87
CA PRO A 74 -12.65 0.98 7.92
C PRO A 74 -11.41 1.88 8.15
N ILE A 75 -10.83 2.39 7.08
CA ILE A 75 -9.65 3.26 7.08
C ILE A 75 -9.94 4.44 6.16
N ASP A 76 -9.82 5.65 6.71
CA ASP A 76 -9.82 6.89 5.92
C ASP A 76 -8.36 7.29 5.62
N PRO A 77 -7.92 7.28 4.35
CA PRO A 77 -6.59 7.74 3.98
C PRO A 77 -6.27 9.16 4.45
N ALA A 78 -7.26 10.04 4.56
CA ALA A 78 -7.07 11.43 4.98
C ALA A 78 -6.50 11.55 6.40
N GLU A 79 -6.77 10.58 7.28
CA GLU A 79 -6.23 10.56 8.65
C GLU A 79 -4.69 10.43 8.69
N PHE A 80 -4.06 10.06 7.57
CA PHE A 80 -2.62 9.83 7.49
C PHE A 80 -1.85 10.90 6.71
N PHE A 81 -2.54 11.89 6.14
CA PHE A 81 -1.92 13.05 5.48
C PHE A 81 -2.27 14.31 6.28
N LEU A 82 -1.52 14.56 7.36
CA LEU A 82 -1.56 15.81 8.13
C LEU A 82 -0.61 16.86 7.55
#